data_AF-A0A4Y7PEW7-F1
#
_entry.id   AF-A0A4Y7PEW7-F1
#
_cell.length_a   1.000
_cell.length_b   1.000
_cell.length_c   1.000
_cell.angle_alpha   90.00
_cell.angle_beta   90.00
_cell.angle_gamma   90.00
#
_symmetry.space_group_name_H-M   'P 1'
#
loop_
_entity.id
_entity.type
_entity.pdbx_description
1 polymer ?
#
loop_
_entity_poly.entity_id
_entity_poly.type
_entity_poly.pdbx_seq_one_letter_code
_entity_poly.pdbx_strand_id
1 'polypeptide(L)'
;MEGARVCMKALNEAQRRLGKRLRRLRRLSKPLVLEDGIKRLPDDVLAIIFEMGCHFNEDDLYQFAVCVSHVSHRFRGVALATPLLWTTIQDSYGENEIREFISRSGQLDLHIKRPNNSEIESLLQVLRDSESSH
;
A
#
# COMPACT_ATOMS: atom_id res chain seq x y z
N MET A 1 39.45 -44.95 -15.44
CA MET A 1 38.21 -44.16 -15.69
C MET A 1 37.25 -44.11 -14.51
N GLU A 2 37.22 -45.10 -13.61
CA GLU A 2 36.26 -45.12 -12.48
C GLU A 2 36.47 -44.00 -11.44
N GLY A 3 37.72 -43.63 -11.13
CA GLY A 3 38.01 -42.54 -10.19
C GLY A 3 37.45 -41.17 -10.65
N ALA A 4 37.58 -40.85 -11.93
CA ALA A 4 37.02 -39.62 -12.51
C ALA A 4 35.48 -39.57 -12.40
N ARG A 5 34.81 -40.73 -12.52
CA ARG A 5 33.36 -40.86 -12.40
C ARG A 5 32.87 -40.66 -10.96
N VAL A 6 33.62 -41.15 -9.98
CA VAL A 6 33.34 -40.92 -8.55
C VAL A 6 33.52 -39.44 -8.19
N CYS A 7 34.62 -38.81 -8.66
CA CYS A 7 34.85 -37.38 -8.45
C CYS A 7 33.75 -36.51 -9.05
N MET A 8 33.31 -36.79 -10.29
CA MET A 8 32.21 -36.06 -10.93
C MET A 8 30.89 -36.20 -10.16
N LYS A 9 30.58 -37.40 -9.64
CA LYS A 9 29.38 -37.60 -8.80
C LYS A 9 29.44 -36.77 -7.51
N ALA A 10 30.59 -36.75 -6.84
CA ALA A 10 30.78 -35.96 -5.63
C ALA A 10 30.64 -34.45 -5.90
N LEU A 11 31.21 -33.96 -7.01
CA LEU A 11 31.07 -32.57 -7.44
C LEU A 11 29.61 -32.18 -7.71
N ASN A 12 28.88 -33.00 -8.46
CA ASN A 12 27.47 -32.76 -8.76
C ASN A 12 26.60 -32.75 -7.50
N GLU A 13 26.87 -33.65 -6.55
CA GLU A 13 26.17 -33.68 -5.27
C GLU A 13 26.49 -32.44 -4.43
N ALA A 14 27.74 -31.99 -4.40
CA ALA A 14 28.13 -30.76 -3.72
C ALA A 14 27.44 -29.53 -4.33
N GLN A 15 27.43 -29.41 -5.67
CA GLN A 15 26.71 -28.35 -6.37
C GLN A 15 25.21 -28.36 -6.07
N ARG A 16 24.59 -29.55 -6.08
CA ARG A 16 23.16 -29.71 -5.73
C ARG A 16 22.87 -29.25 -4.31
N ARG A 17 23.72 -29.62 -3.34
CA ARG A 17 23.59 -29.22 -1.93
C ARG A 17 23.76 -27.71 -1.76
N LEU A 18 24.77 -27.12 -2.40
CA LEU A 18 25.00 -25.67 -2.38
C LEU A 18 23.81 -24.92 -2.99
N GLY A 19 23.30 -25.37 -4.14
CA GLY A 19 22.12 -24.79 -4.77
C GLY A 19 20.88 -24.84 -3.87
N LYS A 20 20.66 -25.96 -3.17
CA LYS A 20 19.57 -26.08 -2.18
C LYS A 20 19.75 -25.13 -0.99
N ARG A 21 20.97 -25.03 -0.44
CA ARG A 21 21.28 -24.11 0.67
C ARG A 21 21.11 -22.65 0.26
N LEU A 22 21.58 -22.27 -0.92
CA LEU A 22 21.45 -20.91 -1.44
C LEU A 22 19.98 -20.53 -1.66
N ARG A 23 19.17 -21.43 -2.25
CA ARG A 23 17.72 -21.20 -2.39
C ARG A 23 17.04 -21.03 -1.04
N ARG A 24 17.40 -21.87 -0.05
CA ARG A 24 16.88 -21.75 1.33
C ARG A 24 17.28 -20.42 1.94
N LEU A 25 18.55 -20.03 1.84
CA LEU A 25 19.06 -18.78 2.39
C LEU A 25 18.36 -17.57 1.75
N ARG A 26 18.27 -17.53 0.42
CA ARG A 26 17.54 -16.47 -0.30
C ARG A 26 16.08 -16.38 0.15
N ARG A 27 15.40 -17.51 0.33
CA ARG A 27 14.01 -17.52 0.81
C ARG A 27 13.89 -16.94 2.22
N LEU A 28 14.82 -17.26 3.10
CA LEU A 28 14.84 -16.76 4.48
C LEU A 28 15.30 -15.29 4.56
N SER A 29 16.16 -14.83 3.65
CA SER A 29 16.67 -13.47 3.64
C SER A 29 15.72 -12.48 2.96
N LYS A 30 14.86 -12.93 2.03
CA LYS A 30 13.87 -12.09 1.34
C LYS A 30 13.09 -11.15 2.26
N PRO A 31 12.40 -11.61 3.32
CA PRO A 31 11.64 -10.72 4.19
C PRO A 31 12.54 -9.67 4.86
N LEU A 32 13.74 -10.06 5.30
CA LEU A 32 14.70 -9.15 5.94
C LEU A 32 15.20 -8.07 4.98
N VAL A 33 15.49 -8.44 3.72
CA VAL A 33 15.93 -7.49 2.69
C VAL A 33 14.81 -6.53 2.31
N LEU A 34 13.56 -7.02 2.25
CA LEU A 34 12.40 -6.17 1.97
C LEU A 34 12.13 -5.19 3.11
N GLU A 35 12.19 -5.67 4.36
CA GLU A 35 12.01 -4.83 5.54
C GLU A 35 13.08 -3.74 5.63
N ASP A 36 14.35 -4.09 5.42
CA ASP A 36 15.45 -3.13 5.35
C ASP A 36 15.25 -2.13 4.21
N GLY A 37 14.84 -2.62 3.04
CA GLY A 37 14.50 -1.78 1.89
C GLY A 37 13.46 -0.72 2.24
N ILE A 38 12.31 -1.13 2.79
CA ILE A 38 11.23 -0.22 3.20
C ILE A 38 11.72 0.78 4.26
N LYS A 39 12.49 0.31 5.24
CA LYS A 39 13.04 1.18 6.29
C LYS A 39 14.00 2.24 5.77
N ARG A 40 14.76 1.93 4.71
CA ARG A 40 15.76 2.83 4.12
C ARG A 40 15.20 3.78 3.06
N LEU A 41 13.99 3.54 2.55
CA LEU A 41 13.35 4.48 1.64
C LEU A 41 13.16 5.83 2.33
N PRO A 42 13.35 6.95 1.62
CA PRO A 42 12.88 8.26 2.06
C PRO A 42 11.34 8.35 2.11
N ASP A 43 10.82 9.31 2.86
CA ASP A 43 9.36 9.48 3.04
C ASP A 43 8.66 10.01 1.78
N ASP A 44 9.33 10.85 0.99
CA ASP A 44 8.86 11.30 -0.33
C ASP A 44 8.73 10.14 -1.33
N VAL A 45 9.67 9.18 -1.29
CA VAL A 45 9.57 7.98 -2.13
C VAL A 45 8.41 7.09 -1.68
N LEU A 46 8.16 6.98 -0.36
CA LEU A 46 6.98 6.28 0.14
C LEU A 46 5.68 6.97 -0.28
N ALA A 47 5.63 8.31 -0.25
CA ALA A 47 4.46 9.06 -0.70
C ALA A 47 4.14 8.75 -2.17
N ILE A 48 5.15 8.80 -3.05
CA ILE A 48 4.98 8.45 -4.48
C ILE A 48 4.46 7.01 -4.65
N ILE A 49 4.99 6.05 -3.88
CA ILE A 49 4.51 4.67 -3.92
C ILE A 49 3.04 4.58 -3.49
N PHE A 50 2.64 5.32 -2.45
CA PHE A 50 1.25 5.32 -2.00
C PHE A 50 0.32 5.95 -3.04
N GLU A 51 0.71 7.06 -3.65
CA GLU A 51 -0.05 7.70 -4.74
C GLU A 51 -0.26 6.74 -5.91
N MET A 52 0.80 6.06 -6.35
CA MET A 52 0.69 5.02 -7.38
C MET A 52 -0.24 3.89 -6.96
N GLY A 53 -0.15 3.43 -5.71
CA GLY A 53 -0.99 2.37 -5.18
C GLY A 53 -2.48 2.72 -5.12
N CYS A 54 -2.83 3.99 -4.90
CA CYS A 54 -4.20 4.49 -5.03
C CYS A 54 -4.72 4.41 -6.46
N HIS A 55 -3.90 4.73 -7.46
CA HIS A 55 -4.31 4.67 -8.87
C HIS A 55 -4.54 3.25 -9.38
N PHE A 56 -3.82 2.25 -8.87
CA PHE A 56 -4.01 0.86 -9.31
C PHE A 56 -5.22 0.16 -8.68
N ASN A 57 -5.74 0.67 -7.55
CA ASN A 57 -6.87 0.09 -6.84
C ASN A 57 -8.12 0.95 -7.00
N GLU A 58 -8.53 1.20 -8.25
CA GLU A 58 -9.68 2.08 -8.52
C GLU A 58 -10.98 1.61 -7.85
N ASP A 59 -11.19 0.31 -7.68
CA ASP A 59 -12.42 -0.16 -7.03
C ASP A 59 -12.38 -0.04 -5.49
N ASP A 60 -11.19 0.01 -4.89
CA ASP A 60 -10.97 -0.11 -3.43
C ASP A 60 -10.01 0.96 -2.87
N LEU A 61 -10.02 2.19 -3.40
CA LEU A 61 -9.16 3.29 -2.88
C LEU A 61 -9.33 3.54 -1.38
N TYR A 62 -10.56 3.41 -0.85
CA TYR A 62 -10.83 3.47 0.59
C TYR A 62 -9.89 2.56 1.36
N GLN A 63 -9.89 1.29 0.95
CA GLN A 63 -9.17 0.25 1.64
C GLN A 63 -7.68 0.52 1.52
N PHE A 64 -7.20 1.00 0.36
CA PHE A 64 -5.78 1.27 0.20
C PHE A 64 -5.27 2.36 1.17
N ALA A 65 -5.87 3.55 1.16
CA ALA A 65 -5.44 4.68 1.99
C ALA A 65 -5.47 4.33 3.49
N VAL A 66 -6.56 3.69 3.94
CA VAL A 66 -6.70 3.24 5.33
C VAL A 66 -5.68 2.15 5.64
N CYS A 67 -5.53 1.13 4.79
CA CYS A 67 -4.58 0.04 5.00
C CYS A 67 -3.16 0.57 5.17
N VAL A 68 -2.67 1.41 4.25
CA VAL A 68 -1.30 1.92 4.35
C VAL A 68 -1.11 2.76 5.59
N SER A 69 -2.11 3.58 5.98
CA SER A 69 -2.03 4.40 7.20
C SER A 69 -1.97 3.57 8.50
N HIS A 70 -2.37 2.30 8.47
CA HIS A 70 -2.42 1.42 9.64
C HIS A 70 -1.23 0.44 9.74
N VAL A 71 -0.31 0.42 8.77
CA VAL A 71 0.85 -0.50 8.78
C VAL A 71 1.83 -0.17 9.91
N SER A 72 2.19 1.11 10.08
CA SER A 72 3.16 1.56 11.08
C SER A 72 3.00 3.05 11.36
N HIS A 73 3.58 3.56 12.45
CA HIS A 73 3.61 5.00 12.74
C HIS A 73 4.22 5.83 11.61
N ARG A 74 5.27 5.31 10.95
CA ARG A 74 5.91 5.99 9.84
C ARG A 74 4.99 6.05 8.62
N PHE A 75 4.38 4.93 8.26
CA PHE A 75 3.43 4.89 7.15
C PHE A 75 2.22 5.78 7.41
N ARG A 76 1.72 5.82 8.66
CA ARG A 76 0.68 6.76 9.07
C ARG A 76 1.09 8.20 8.83
N GLY A 77 2.29 8.59 9.26
CA GLY A 77 2.81 9.94 9.05
C GLY A 77 2.86 10.32 7.58
N VAL A 78 3.43 9.45 6.74
CA VAL A 78 3.51 9.67 5.29
C VAL A 78 2.12 9.70 4.64
N ALA A 79 1.24 8.75 4.98
CA ALA A 79 -0.10 8.68 4.40
C ALA A 79 -0.95 9.91 4.74
N LEU A 80 -0.93 10.36 6.00
CA LEU A 80 -1.62 11.58 6.42
C LEU A 80 -1.03 12.84 5.78
N ALA A 81 0.26 12.86 5.48
CA ALA A 81 0.94 13.94 4.78
C ALA A 81 0.79 13.89 3.25
N THR A 82 0.10 12.87 2.70
CA THR A 82 -0.11 12.68 1.25
C THR A 82 -1.59 12.92 0.92
N PRO A 83 -1.99 14.15 0.55
CA PRO A 83 -3.41 14.50 0.43
C PRO A 83 -4.15 13.72 -0.67
N LEU A 84 -3.43 13.30 -1.73
CA LEU A 84 -4.00 12.55 -2.85
C LEU A 84 -4.64 11.22 -2.42
N LEU A 85 -4.19 10.61 -1.30
CA LEU A 85 -4.78 9.37 -0.78
C LEU A 85 -6.22 9.56 -0.27
N TRP A 86 -6.61 10.79 0.03
CA TRP A 86 -7.85 11.12 0.71
C TRP A 86 -8.86 11.84 -0.20
N THR A 87 -8.56 11.98 -1.50
CA THR A 87 -9.42 12.70 -2.44
C THR A 87 -10.63 11.89 -2.91
N THR A 88 -10.64 10.57 -2.70
CA THR A 88 -11.73 9.70 -3.18
C THR A 88 -12.69 9.34 -2.05
N ILE A 89 -13.94 9.78 -2.18
CA ILE A 89 -15.02 9.52 -1.23
C ILE A 89 -15.99 8.52 -1.88
N GLN A 90 -16.35 7.47 -1.14
CA GLN A 90 -17.42 6.54 -1.55
C GLN A 90 -18.66 6.79 -0.71
N ASP A 91 -19.83 6.54 -1.29
CA ASP A 91 -21.14 6.71 -0.64
C ASP A 91 -21.34 5.78 0.56
N SER A 92 -20.62 4.64 0.58
CA SER A 92 -20.63 3.68 1.68
C SER A 92 -19.94 4.16 2.96
N TYR A 93 -19.26 5.31 2.93
CA TYR A 93 -18.55 5.85 4.09
C TYR A 93 -19.52 6.51 5.07
N GLY A 94 -19.28 6.33 6.37
CA GLY A 94 -19.97 7.09 7.40
C GLY A 94 -19.56 8.57 7.40
N GLU A 95 -20.42 9.42 7.96
CA GLU A 95 -20.21 10.88 8.02
C GLU A 95 -18.84 11.27 8.62
N ASN A 96 -18.42 10.59 9.68
CA ASN A 96 -17.13 10.83 10.31
C ASN A 96 -15.95 10.53 9.38
N GLU A 97 -16.06 9.50 8.56
CA GLU A 97 -15.01 9.10 7.63
C GLU A 97 -14.95 10.09 6.46
N ILE A 98 -16.10 10.51 5.95
CA ILE A 98 -16.21 11.56 4.92
C ILE A 98 -15.54 12.84 5.42
N ARG A 99 -15.88 13.30 6.63
CA ARG A 99 -15.29 14.50 7.23
C ARG A 99 -13.76 14.38 7.37
N GLU A 100 -13.28 13.23 7.80
CA GLU A 100 -11.86 12.99 7.96
C GLU A 100 -11.12 12.97 6.61
N PHE A 101 -11.72 12.38 5.58
CA PHE A 101 -11.16 12.39 4.21
C PHE A 101 -11.11 13.80 3.64
N ILE A 102 -12.18 14.59 3.77
CA ILE A 102 -12.23 16.01 3.37
C ILE A 102 -11.15 16.81 4.11
N SER A 103 -11.00 16.61 5.42
CA SER A 103 -9.98 17.32 6.19
C SER A 103 -8.56 16.97 5.74
N ARG A 104 -8.33 15.76 5.23
CA ARG A 104 -6.99 15.26 4.84
C ARG A 104 -6.68 15.51 3.36
N SER A 105 -7.68 15.64 2.49
CA SER A 105 -7.49 15.97 1.08
C SER A 105 -7.00 17.40 0.86
N GLY A 106 -7.18 18.26 1.87
CA GLY A 106 -6.76 19.66 1.81
C GLY A 106 -7.51 20.41 0.72
N GLN A 107 -6.77 21.04 -0.21
CA GLN A 107 -7.33 21.83 -1.32
C GLN A 107 -7.40 21.06 -2.64
N LEU A 108 -7.19 19.74 -2.63
CA LEU A 108 -7.27 18.93 -3.84
C LEU A 108 -8.74 18.66 -4.24
N ASP A 109 -8.95 18.52 -5.55
CA ASP A 109 -10.25 18.15 -6.10
C ASP A 109 -10.71 16.78 -5.57
N LEU A 110 -11.95 16.72 -5.09
CA LEU A 110 -12.55 15.50 -4.57
C LEU A 110 -13.23 14.69 -5.68
N HIS A 111 -12.98 13.39 -5.70
CA HIS A 111 -13.62 12.43 -6.58
C HIS A 111 -14.65 11.60 -5.80
N ILE A 112 -15.93 11.76 -6.11
CA ILE A 112 -17.01 11.00 -5.46
C ILE A 112 -17.35 9.77 -6.30
N LYS A 113 -17.11 8.58 -5.75
CA LYS A 113 -17.51 7.31 -6.36
C LYS A 113 -18.89 6.92 -5.85
N ARG A 114 -19.86 6.88 -6.77
CA ARG A 114 -21.23 6.47 -6.47
C ARG A 114 -21.39 4.96 -6.70
N PRO A 115 -21.83 4.18 -5.69
CA PRO A 115 -22.46 2.90 -5.98
C PRO A 115 -23.80 3.18 -6.69
N ASN A 116 -24.13 2.36 -7.68
CA ASN A 116 -25.37 2.53 -8.43
C ASN A 116 -26.59 2.40 -7.51
N ASN A 117 -27.34 3.51 -7.40
CA ASN A 117 -28.67 3.70 -6.77
C ASN A 117 -28.79 3.55 -5.24
N SER A 118 -28.77 4.68 -4.50
CA SER A 118 -29.97 5.24 -3.82
C SER A 118 -29.68 6.31 -2.74
N GLU A 119 -28.42 6.65 -2.43
CA GLU A 119 -28.08 7.46 -1.23
C GLU A 119 -27.50 8.87 -1.52
N ILE A 120 -27.72 9.42 -2.72
CA ILE A 120 -27.20 10.75 -3.11
C ILE A 120 -27.62 11.88 -2.15
N GLU A 121 -28.79 11.78 -1.52
CA GLU A 121 -29.31 12.81 -0.61
C GLU A 121 -28.49 12.95 0.68
N SER A 122 -27.98 11.84 1.22
CA SER A 122 -27.17 11.84 2.45
C SER A 122 -25.84 12.55 2.22
N LEU A 123 -25.20 12.29 1.08
CA LEU A 123 -23.90 12.88 0.73
C LEU A 123 -24.01 14.38 0.43
N LEU A 124 -25.07 14.81 -0.24
CA LEU A 124 -25.33 16.24 -0.50
C LEU A 124 -25.63 17.03 0.77
N GLN A 125 -26.25 16.41 1.78
CA GLN A 125 -26.52 17.06 3.05
C GLN A 125 -25.23 17.37 3.81
N VAL A 126 -24.29 16.41 3.88
CA VAL A 126 -23.00 16.59 4.56
C VAL A 126 -22.15 17.69 3.91
N LEU A 127 -22.12 17.75 2.58
CA LEU A 127 -21.38 18.81 1.87
C LEU A 127 -21.97 20.20 2.16
N ARG A 128 -23.30 20.32 2.18
CA ARG A 128 -24.01 21.57 2.47
C ARG A 128 -23.74 22.10 3.88
N ASP A 129 -23.63 21.20 4.85
CA ASP A 129 -23.39 21.55 6.25
C ASP A 129 -21.92 21.92 6.51
N SER A 130 -20.99 21.45 5.67
CA SER A 130 -19.57 21.83 5.72
C SER A 130 -19.27 23.23 5.20
N GLU A 131 -20.08 23.76 4.28
CA GLU A 131 -19.93 25.13 3.76
C GLU A 131 -20.54 26.20 4.68
N SER A 132 -21.43 25.82 5.60
CA SER A 132 -22.15 26.76 6.49
C SER A 132 -21.46 27.08 7.83
N SER A 133 -20.24 26.58 8.07
CA SER A 133 -19.45 26.86 9.29
C SER A 133 -18.34 27.91 9.11
N HIS A 134 -18.42 28.73 8.06
CA HIS A 134 -17.56 29.91 7.87
C HIS A 134 -18.34 31.22 7.98
#